data_AF-A0AAD9KH94-F1
#
_entry.id   AF-A0AAD9KH94-F1
#
_cell.length_a   1.000
_cell.length_b   1.000
_cell.length_c   1.000
_cell.angle_alpha   90.00
_cell.angle_beta   90.00
_cell.angle_gamma   90.00
#
_symmetry.space_group_name_H-M   'P 1'
#
loop_
_entity.id
_entity.type
_entity.pdbx_description
1 polymer ?
#
loop_
_entity_poly.entity_id
_entity_poly.type
_entity_poly.pdbx_seq_one_letter_code
_entity_poly.pdbx_strand_id
1 'polypeptide(L)'
;MGKSQKGGYDNNTDFATSMKAQRFICNKMAGKNVKAVGGINGALGRRLEDAGFGCADKLSCKVKKMTKRKFMRYMLKNNPASHGEITERRQRRLYCKDIKFANSRKSNLFICDKIAGKTVEAVGGINGALGRRLKKAGFNSALKLSCKVQRMTKRKYLRYTMKKSGSNVRYSMDSYVSMKNHCDQVKDCKCGR
;
A
#
# COMPACT_ATOMS: atom_id res chain seq x y z
N MET A 1 44.38 -21.12 -30.05
CA MET A 1 43.22 -21.57 -29.24
C MET A 1 42.72 -20.40 -28.40
N GLY A 2 41.78 -19.60 -28.91
CA GLY A 2 41.24 -18.42 -28.22
C GLY A 2 39.87 -18.71 -27.62
N LYS A 3 39.73 -18.63 -26.30
CA LYS A 3 38.44 -18.82 -25.61
C LYS A 3 37.59 -17.56 -25.77
N SER A 4 36.50 -17.70 -26.52
CA SER A 4 35.46 -16.69 -26.70
C SER A 4 34.61 -16.60 -25.42
N GLN A 5 34.68 -15.47 -24.72
CA GLN A 5 33.82 -15.18 -23.56
C GLN A 5 32.46 -14.68 -24.05
N LYS A 6 31.43 -15.52 -23.88
CA LYS A 6 30.03 -15.12 -24.06
C LYS A 6 29.60 -14.32 -22.82
N GLY A 7 29.48 -13.00 -22.97
CA GLY A 7 28.84 -12.13 -21.98
C GLY A 7 27.35 -12.45 -21.91
N GLY A 8 26.92 -13.03 -20.78
CA GLY A 8 25.50 -13.18 -20.45
C GLY A 8 24.93 -11.83 -20.00
N TYR A 9 23.95 -11.32 -20.74
CA TYR A 9 23.08 -10.26 -20.24
C TYR A 9 21.91 -10.92 -19.50
N ASP A 10 21.89 -10.77 -18.18
CA ASP A 10 20.77 -11.17 -17.35
C ASP A 10 19.58 -10.24 -17.61
N ASN A 11 18.60 -10.75 -18.36
CA ASN A 11 17.27 -10.16 -18.47
C ASN A 11 16.52 -10.33 -17.14
N ASN A 12 16.73 -9.44 -16.18
CA ASN A 12 15.91 -9.43 -14.98
C ASN A 12 15.51 -8.02 -14.55
N THR A 13 14.19 -7.82 -14.51
CA THR A 13 13.41 -6.65 -14.10
C THR A 13 13.33 -5.51 -15.12
N ASP A 14 12.32 -5.57 -15.99
CA ASP A 14 11.72 -4.42 -16.66
C ASP A 14 11.22 -3.42 -15.62
N PHE A 15 12.11 -2.54 -15.16
CA PHE A 15 11.70 -1.33 -14.47
C PHE A 15 10.96 -0.46 -15.49
N ALA A 16 9.63 -0.41 -15.38
CA ALA A 16 8.76 0.55 -16.05
C ALA A 16 9.11 2.00 -15.61
N THR A 17 10.30 2.44 -16.01
CA THR A 17 10.86 3.76 -15.77
C THR A 17 10.55 4.59 -17.01
N SER A 18 10.03 5.80 -16.81
CA SER A 18 9.76 6.69 -17.94
C SER A 18 11.06 6.95 -18.72
N MET A 19 10.99 7.09 -20.04
CA MET A 19 12.12 7.48 -20.89
C MET A 19 12.84 8.73 -20.37
N LYS A 20 12.09 9.67 -19.76
CA LYS A 20 12.64 10.86 -19.10
C LYS A 20 13.55 10.52 -17.92
N ALA A 21 13.15 9.56 -17.08
CA ALA A 21 13.97 9.08 -15.97
C ALA A 21 15.23 8.38 -16.47
N GLN A 22 15.12 7.54 -17.49
CA GLN A 22 16.27 6.85 -18.10
C GLN A 22 17.28 7.85 -18.68
N ARG A 23 16.82 8.82 -19.48
CA ARG A 23 17.68 9.91 -20.01
C ARG A 23 18.35 10.74 -18.91
N PHE A 24 17.66 10.93 -17.78
CA PHE A 24 18.23 11.64 -16.66
C PHE A 24 19.35 10.84 -15.99
N ILE A 25 19.16 9.53 -15.80
CA ILE A 25 20.14 8.60 -15.18
C ILE A 25 21.40 8.45 -16.04
N CYS A 26 21.26 8.35 -17.37
CA CYS A 26 22.41 8.10 -18.27
C CYS A 26 23.34 9.31 -18.46
N ASN A 27 22.95 10.50 -18.00
CA ASN A 27 23.69 11.74 -18.22
C ASN A 27 24.17 12.33 -16.89
N LYS A 28 25.34 12.98 -16.84
CA LYS A 28 25.84 13.67 -15.62
C LYS A 28 24.76 14.62 -15.06
N MET A 29 24.56 14.63 -13.74
CA MET A 29 23.54 15.47 -13.09
C MET A 29 23.93 16.96 -13.05
N ALA A 30 25.25 17.22 -13.08
CA ALA A 30 25.87 18.53 -13.02
C ALA A 30 25.20 19.53 -13.98
N GLY A 31 24.66 20.62 -13.43
CA GLY A 31 24.13 21.75 -14.21
C GLY A 31 22.75 21.53 -14.84
N LYS A 32 22.13 20.35 -14.65
CA LYS A 32 20.76 20.13 -15.15
C LYS A 32 19.73 20.85 -14.30
N ASN A 33 18.73 21.41 -14.98
CA ASN A 33 17.54 21.96 -14.33
C ASN A 33 16.76 20.84 -13.61
N VAL A 34 16.19 21.14 -12.44
CA VAL A 34 15.39 20.21 -11.64
C VAL A 34 14.21 19.60 -12.39
N LYS A 35 13.64 20.32 -13.36
CA LYS A 35 12.57 19.84 -14.26
C LYS A 35 13.01 18.66 -15.13
N ALA A 36 14.32 18.40 -15.30
CA ALA A 36 14.82 17.25 -16.05
C ALA A 36 14.68 15.93 -15.28
N VAL A 37 14.50 15.96 -13.95
CA VAL A 37 14.37 14.77 -13.11
C VAL A 37 13.05 14.05 -13.41
N GLY A 38 13.10 12.71 -13.51
CA GLY A 38 11.93 11.87 -13.71
C GLY A 38 10.87 12.06 -12.61
N GLY A 39 9.59 12.18 -13.01
CA GLY A 39 8.48 12.41 -12.08
C GLY A 39 8.28 13.88 -11.66
N ILE A 40 9.16 14.80 -12.06
CA ILE A 40 8.99 16.24 -11.83
C ILE A 40 8.32 16.86 -13.07
N ASN A 41 7.08 17.35 -12.90
CA ASN A 41 6.34 18.07 -13.92
C ASN A 41 6.62 19.58 -13.84
N GLY A 42 6.14 20.37 -14.81
CA GLY A 42 6.42 21.80 -14.88
C GLY A 42 5.98 22.58 -13.63
N ALA A 43 4.83 22.24 -13.05
CA ALA A 43 4.31 22.89 -11.84
C ALA A 43 5.15 22.58 -10.59
N LEU A 44 5.50 21.30 -10.38
CA LEU A 44 6.38 20.89 -9.29
C LEU A 44 7.80 21.44 -9.47
N GLY A 45 8.28 21.49 -10.71
CA GLY A 45 9.59 22.04 -11.05
C GLY A 45 9.72 23.52 -10.70
N ARG A 46 8.72 24.34 -11.03
CA ARG A 46 8.68 25.76 -10.64
C ARG A 46 8.74 25.94 -9.13
N ARG A 47 7.97 25.17 -8.37
CA ARG A 47 8.00 25.24 -6.89
C ARG A 47 9.33 24.83 -6.29
N LEU A 48 9.99 23.85 -6.90
CA LEU A 48 11.33 23.46 -6.48
C LEU A 48 12.34 24.55 -6.80
N GLU A 49 12.23 25.22 -7.94
CA GLU A 49 13.01 26.42 -8.26
C GLU A 49 12.77 27.53 -7.22
N ASP A 50 11.51 27.86 -6.91
CA ASP A 50 11.13 28.86 -5.90
C ASP A 50 11.68 28.52 -4.50
N ALA A 51 11.78 27.23 -4.18
CA ALA A 51 12.36 26.73 -2.93
C ALA A 51 13.90 26.64 -2.96
N GLY A 52 14.57 27.14 -4.00
CA GLY A 52 16.03 27.20 -4.12
C GLY A 52 16.68 25.94 -4.75
N PHE A 53 15.89 25.01 -5.27
CA PHE A 53 16.34 23.78 -5.93
C PHE A 53 16.27 23.87 -7.45
N GLY A 54 16.70 24.98 -8.06
CA GLY A 54 16.67 25.12 -9.52
C GLY A 54 17.54 24.11 -10.28
N CYS A 55 18.55 23.54 -9.60
CA CYS A 55 19.44 22.53 -10.17
C CYS A 55 19.22 21.15 -9.52
N ALA A 56 19.31 20.09 -10.33
CA ALA A 56 19.10 18.72 -9.88
C ALA A 56 20.13 18.27 -8.81
N ASP A 57 21.36 18.80 -8.86
CA ASP A 57 22.40 18.48 -7.87
C ASP A 57 22.04 18.97 -6.47
N LYS A 58 21.48 20.19 -6.37
CA LYS A 58 21.03 20.76 -5.08
C LYS A 58 19.93 19.90 -4.47
N LEU A 59 18.99 19.43 -5.30
CA LEU A 59 17.94 18.51 -4.87
C LEU A 59 18.54 17.16 -4.42
N SER A 60 19.46 16.60 -5.21
CA SER A 60 20.15 15.33 -4.90
C SER A 60 20.93 15.39 -3.58
N CYS A 61 21.69 16.46 -3.34
CA CYS A 61 22.40 16.69 -2.08
C CYS A 61 21.44 16.72 -0.88
N LYS A 62 20.27 17.34 -1.03
CA LYS A 62 19.24 17.37 0.03
C LYS A 62 18.63 15.98 0.27
N VAL A 63 18.32 15.25 -0.81
CA VAL A 63 17.78 13.88 -0.75
C VAL A 63 18.75 12.92 -0.06
N LYS A 64 20.05 12.99 -0.38
CA LYS A 64 21.09 12.15 0.26
C LYS A 64 21.16 12.33 1.78
N LYS A 65 20.84 13.52 2.29
CA LYS A 65 20.81 13.83 3.74
C LYS A 65 19.50 13.41 4.42
N MET A 66 18.54 12.85 3.69
CA MET A 66 17.23 12.51 4.22
C MET A 66 16.93 11.02 4.05
N THR A 67 16.27 10.43 5.05
CA THR A 67 15.62 9.13 4.85
C THR A 67 14.45 9.28 3.89
N LYS A 68 14.11 8.20 3.16
CA LYS A 68 12.96 8.17 2.22
C LYS A 68 11.68 8.74 2.85
N ARG A 69 11.43 8.43 4.13
CA ARG A 69 10.26 8.92 4.88
C ARG A 69 10.30 10.45 5.11
N LYS A 70 11.47 10.99 5.47
CA LYS A 70 11.67 12.44 5.64
C LYS A 70 11.52 13.18 4.32
N PHE A 71 12.06 12.64 3.23
CA PHE A 71 11.93 13.21 1.89
C PHE A 71 10.46 13.26 1.43
N MET A 72 9.70 12.17 1.58
CA MET A 72 8.28 12.17 1.21
C MET A 72 7.46 13.20 2.00
N ARG A 73 7.71 13.34 3.31
CA ARG A 73 7.07 14.39 4.13
C ARG A 73 7.45 15.79 3.67
N TYR A 74 8.72 16.00 3.34
CA TYR A 74 9.20 17.28 2.82
C TYR A 74 8.51 17.65 1.50
N MET A 75 8.40 16.71 0.57
CA MET A 75 7.72 16.93 -0.71
C MET A 75 6.24 17.28 -0.52
N LEU A 76 5.56 16.63 0.44
CA LEU A 76 4.17 16.91 0.78
C LEU A 76 3.98 18.28 1.42
N LYS A 77 4.86 18.68 2.36
CA LYS A 77 4.75 19.97 3.06
C LYS A 77 4.91 21.16 2.11
N ASN A 78 5.79 21.06 1.12
CA ASN A 78 6.11 22.16 0.21
C ASN A 78 5.25 22.20 -1.07
N ASN A 79 4.27 21.30 -1.24
CA ASN A 79 3.43 21.25 -2.44
C ASN A 79 1.92 21.10 -2.12
N PRO A 80 1.30 22.08 -1.44
CA PRO A 80 -0.09 21.98 -0.97
C PRO A 80 -1.14 21.94 -2.10
N ALA A 81 -0.84 22.41 -3.31
CA ALA A 81 -1.88 22.56 -4.35
C ALA A 81 -2.35 21.28 -5.04
N SER A 82 -2.06 20.09 -4.52
CA SER A 82 -2.71 18.84 -4.98
C SER A 82 -3.84 18.38 -4.04
N HIS A 83 -4.29 19.24 -3.14
CA HIS A 83 -5.24 18.92 -2.06
C HIS A 83 -6.73 19.18 -2.33
N GLY A 84 -7.13 19.54 -3.55
CA GLY A 84 -8.56 19.52 -3.93
C GLY A 84 -9.04 18.09 -4.20
N GLU A 85 -9.78 17.51 -3.26
CA GLU A 85 -10.61 16.27 -3.33
C GLU A 85 -9.93 14.91 -3.64
N ILE A 86 -8.83 14.86 -4.39
CA ILE A 86 -8.21 13.59 -4.79
C ILE A 86 -7.38 12.97 -3.65
N THR A 87 -7.01 13.75 -2.64
CA THR A 87 -6.07 13.33 -1.60
C THR A 87 -6.67 12.44 -0.53
N GLU A 88 -7.95 12.54 -0.17
CA GLU A 88 -8.47 11.66 0.90
C GLU A 88 -8.57 10.19 0.40
N ARG A 89 -9.11 9.98 -0.80
CA ARG A 89 -9.15 8.64 -1.43
C ARG A 89 -7.75 8.11 -1.76
N ARG A 90 -6.81 8.96 -2.15
CA ARG A 90 -5.44 8.55 -2.52
C ARG A 90 -4.52 8.40 -1.30
N GLN A 91 -4.72 9.17 -0.23
CA GLN A 91 -4.08 8.98 1.07
C GLN A 91 -4.61 7.72 1.75
N ARG A 92 -5.92 7.43 1.75
CA ARG A 92 -6.47 6.13 2.20
C ARG A 92 -5.79 4.98 1.46
N ARG A 93 -5.62 5.07 0.12
CA ARG A 93 -4.87 4.07 -0.66
C ARG A 93 -3.38 4.01 -0.35
N LEU A 94 -2.73 5.12 0.02
CA LEU A 94 -1.29 5.18 0.34
C LEU A 94 -0.98 4.64 1.73
N TYR A 95 -1.86 4.83 2.72
CA TYR A 95 -1.73 4.22 4.05
C TYR A 95 -2.00 2.70 4.04
N CYS A 96 -2.74 2.18 3.05
CA CYS A 96 -2.95 0.74 2.88
C CYS A 96 -1.80 0.01 2.14
N LYS A 97 -0.76 0.70 1.64
CA LYS A 97 0.29 0.08 0.82
C LYS A 97 1.33 -0.75 1.59
N ASP A 98 1.43 -0.61 2.90
CA ASP A 98 2.45 -1.30 3.70
C ASP A 98 2.04 -2.73 4.13
N ILE A 99 0.89 -3.23 3.67
CA ILE A 99 0.39 -4.56 4.02
C ILE A 99 0.72 -5.57 2.91
N LYS A 100 1.77 -6.36 3.11
CA LYS A 100 2.29 -7.31 2.11
C LYS A 100 1.42 -8.56 1.80
N PHE A 101 0.21 -8.70 2.32
CA PHE A 101 -0.56 -9.95 2.16
C PHE A 101 -2.06 -9.83 1.88
N ALA A 102 -2.64 -8.63 1.76
CA ALA A 102 -4.06 -8.45 1.46
C ALA A 102 -4.29 -7.61 0.20
N ASN A 103 -3.81 -8.10 -0.95
CA ASN A 103 -3.86 -7.37 -2.22
C ASN A 103 -5.24 -7.35 -2.90
N SER A 104 -6.30 -7.89 -2.27
CA SER A 104 -7.63 -7.84 -2.89
C SER A 104 -8.23 -6.44 -2.77
N ARG A 105 -8.82 -5.95 -3.87
CA ARG A 105 -9.59 -4.68 -3.89
C ARG A 105 -10.60 -4.63 -2.74
N LYS A 106 -11.22 -5.77 -2.45
CA LYS A 106 -12.18 -5.94 -1.36
C LYS A 106 -11.56 -5.72 0.03
N SER A 107 -10.39 -6.31 0.32
CA SER A 107 -9.73 -6.10 1.61
C SER A 107 -9.30 -4.65 1.79
N ASN A 108 -8.79 -4.01 0.73
CA ASN A 108 -8.42 -2.60 0.77
C ASN A 108 -9.63 -1.70 1.09
N LEU A 109 -10.78 -1.93 0.45
CA LEU A 109 -12.02 -1.21 0.77
C LEU A 109 -12.48 -1.48 2.21
N PHE A 110 -12.37 -2.74 2.65
CA PHE A 110 -12.73 -3.10 4.02
C PHE A 110 -11.88 -2.36 5.05
N ILE A 111 -10.56 -2.27 4.84
CA ILE A 111 -9.63 -1.62 5.78
C ILE A 111 -9.87 -0.11 5.85
N CYS A 112 -10.30 0.54 4.76
CA CYS A 112 -10.41 2.01 4.68
C CYS A 112 -11.61 2.64 5.42
N ASP A 113 -12.67 1.90 5.71
CA ASP A 113 -13.88 2.45 6.35
C ASP A 113 -14.16 1.80 7.69
N LYS A 114 -14.94 2.47 8.56
CA LYS A 114 -15.34 1.96 9.87
C LYS A 114 -15.97 0.57 9.79
N ILE A 115 -15.75 -0.27 10.81
CA ILE A 115 -16.32 -1.62 10.91
C ILE A 115 -17.82 -1.62 11.25
N ALA A 116 -18.28 -0.55 11.92
CA ALA A 116 -19.67 -0.40 12.31
C ALA A 116 -20.58 -0.42 11.07
N GLY A 117 -21.64 -1.24 11.09
CA GLY A 117 -22.58 -1.41 9.99
C GLY A 117 -22.10 -2.34 8.86
N LYS A 118 -20.84 -2.79 8.85
CA LYS A 118 -20.36 -3.74 7.83
C LYS A 118 -20.83 -5.17 8.09
N THR A 119 -21.36 -5.81 7.06
CA THR A 119 -21.69 -7.24 7.10
C THR A 119 -20.42 -8.09 7.07
N VAL A 120 -20.52 -9.35 7.51
CA VAL A 120 -19.38 -10.29 7.46
C VAL A 120 -18.85 -10.50 6.03
N GLU A 121 -19.72 -10.33 5.03
CA GLU A 121 -19.35 -10.44 3.62
C GLU A 121 -18.47 -9.29 3.13
N ALA A 122 -18.37 -8.16 3.85
CA ALA A 122 -17.49 -7.07 3.45
C ALA A 122 -16.00 -7.42 3.66
N VAL A 123 -15.69 -8.39 4.53
CA VAL A 123 -14.32 -8.77 4.89
C VAL A 123 -13.61 -9.42 3.70
N GLY A 124 -12.32 -9.11 3.50
CA GLY A 124 -11.49 -9.79 2.50
C GLY A 124 -11.49 -11.30 2.71
N GLY A 125 -11.38 -12.10 1.65
CA GLY A 125 -11.41 -13.57 1.76
C GLY A 125 -12.77 -14.20 2.04
N ILE A 126 -13.81 -13.41 2.40
CA ILE A 126 -15.17 -13.91 2.63
C ILE A 126 -15.99 -13.71 1.36
N ASN A 127 -16.30 -14.78 0.63
CA ASN A 127 -17.21 -14.73 -0.52
C ASN A 127 -18.68 -14.95 -0.09
N GLY A 128 -19.63 -14.85 -1.00
CA GLY A 128 -21.06 -14.99 -0.67
C GLY A 128 -21.41 -16.35 -0.05
N ALA A 129 -20.81 -17.45 -0.53
CA ALA A 129 -21.04 -18.77 0.04
C ALA A 129 -20.49 -18.88 1.48
N LEU A 130 -19.27 -18.38 1.72
CA LEU A 130 -18.65 -18.33 3.04
C LEU A 130 -19.43 -17.43 3.99
N GLY A 131 -19.84 -16.25 3.50
CA GLY A 131 -20.62 -15.27 4.23
C GLY A 131 -21.93 -15.86 4.73
N ARG A 132 -22.67 -16.58 3.87
CA ARG A 132 -23.88 -17.30 4.27
C ARG A 132 -23.62 -18.34 5.37
N ARG A 133 -22.54 -19.12 5.26
CA ARG A 133 -22.20 -20.13 6.28
C ARG A 133 -21.78 -19.49 7.61
N LEU A 134 -21.04 -18.39 7.57
CA LEU A 134 -20.66 -17.63 8.77
C LEU A 134 -21.86 -16.93 9.42
N LYS A 135 -22.79 -16.40 8.63
CA LYS A 135 -24.09 -15.89 9.13
C LYS A 135 -24.87 -16.99 9.85
N LYS A 136 -24.97 -18.19 9.25
CA LYS A 136 -25.57 -19.38 9.92
C LYS A 136 -24.85 -19.76 11.21
N ALA A 137 -23.54 -19.53 11.30
CA ALA A 137 -22.75 -19.73 12.52
C ALA A 137 -22.82 -18.57 13.54
N GLY A 138 -23.69 -17.57 13.32
CA GLY A 138 -23.93 -16.44 14.24
C GLY A 138 -23.11 -15.18 13.95
N PHE A 139 -22.30 -15.15 12.90
CA PHE A 139 -21.48 -14.00 12.51
C PHE A 139 -22.18 -13.15 11.45
N ASN A 140 -23.18 -12.38 11.89
CA ASN A 140 -23.95 -11.52 10.98
C ASN A 140 -23.20 -10.23 10.59
N SER A 141 -22.31 -9.74 11.46
CA SER A 141 -21.55 -8.51 11.25
C SER A 141 -20.04 -8.75 11.28
N ALA A 142 -19.29 -7.87 10.59
CA ALA A 142 -17.84 -7.85 10.63
C ALA A 142 -17.31 -7.60 12.06
N LEU A 143 -18.04 -6.82 12.86
CA LEU A 143 -17.71 -6.54 14.26
C LEU A 143 -17.73 -7.81 15.12
N LYS A 144 -18.74 -8.68 14.98
CA LYS A 144 -18.78 -9.97 15.71
C LYS A 144 -17.59 -10.85 15.32
N LEU A 145 -17.21 -10.85 14.05
CA LEU A 145 -16.06 -11.61 13.57
C LEU A 145 -14.73 -11.01 14.07
N SER A 146 -14.60 -9.69 14.11
CA SER A 146 -13.38 -9.03 14.62
C SER A 146 -13.12 -9.36 16.09
N CYS A 147 -14.17 -9.42 16.90
CA CYS A 147 -14.05 -9.85 18.30
C CYS A 147 -13.58 -11.29 18.45
N LYS A 148 -14.00 -12.18 17.55
CA LYS A 148 -13.51 -13.55 17.52
C LYS A 148 -12.03 -13.60 17.15
N VAL A 149 -11.61 -12.81 16.16
CA VAL A 149 -10.21 -12.70 15.72
C VAL A 149 -9.31 -12.18 16.84
N GLN A 150 -9.74 -11.15 17.58
CA GLN A 150 -8.95 -10.59 18.68
C GLN A 150 -8.75 -11.58 19.85
N ARG A 151 -9.71 -12.46 20.10
CA ARG A 151 -9.64 -13.47 21.17
C ARG A 151 -8.91 -14.75 20.77
N MET A 152 -8.37 -14.84 19.55
CA MET A 152 -7.76 -16.05 19.01
C MET A 152 -6.41 -15.79 18.36
N THR A 153 -5.49 -16.76 18.50
CA THR A 153 -4.28 -16.78 17.68
C THR A 153 -4.64 -17.08 16.23
N LYS A 154 -3.78 -16.66 15.29
CA LYS A 154 -3.91 -16.95 13.85
C LYS A 154 -4.26 -18.42 13.58
N ARG A 155 -3.49 -19.36 14.17
CA ARG A 155 -3.69 -20.81 14.01
C ARG A 155 -5.07 -21.27 14.52
N LYS A 156 -5.51 -20.76 15.67
CA LYS A 156 -6.85 -21.07 16.22
C LYS A 156 -7.96 -20.52 15.33
N TYR A 157 -7.80 -19.30 14.81
CA TYR A 157 -8.77 -18.70 13.89
C TYR A 157 -8.91 -19.50 12.60
N LEU A 158 -7.80 -19.86 11.94
CA LEU A 158 -7.84 -20.63 10.69
C LEU A 158 -8.56 -21.98 10.88
N ARG A 159 -8.20 -22.73 11.93
CA ARG A 159 -8.88 -23.99 12.26
C ARG A 159 -10.37 -23.78 12.54
N TYR A 160 -10.71 -22.72 13.25
CA TYR A 160 -12.09 -22.37 13.58
C TYR A 160 -12.92 -22.06 12.33
N THR A 161 -12.44 -21.19 11.45
CA THR A 161 -13.15 -20.82 10.22
C THR A 161 -13.31 -22.02 9.29
N MET A 162 -12.25 -22.81 9.12
CA MET A 162 -12.32 -24.03 8.30
C MET A 162 -13.36 -25.01 8.85
N LYS A 163 -13.38 -25.24 10.17
CA LYS A 163 -14.37 -26.12 10.82
C LYS A 163 -15.80 -25.59 10.73
N LYS A 164 -16.02 -24.29 10.92
CA LYS A 164 -17.39 -23.72 10.99
C LYS A 164 -17.97 -23.36 9.63
N SER A 165 -17.15 -23.04 8.64
CA SER A 165 -17.61 -22.54 7.34
C SER A 165 -17.17 -23.40 6.15
N GLY A 166 -16.33 -24.42 6.37
CA GLY A 166 -15.75 -25.20 5.28
C GLY A 166 -14.89 -24.36 4.33
N SER A 167 -14.31 -23.25 4.81
CA SER A 167 -13.33 -22.48 4.03
C SER A 167 -12.10 -23.31 3.76
N ASN A 168 -11.42 -23.01 2.65
CA ASN A 168 -10.03 -23.42 2.49
C ASN A 168 -9.10 -22.51 3.31
N VAL A 169 -7.83 -22.92 3.41
CA VAL A 169 -6.80 -22.19 4.16
C VAL A 169 -6.60 -20.78 3.59
N ARG A 170 -6.64 -20.62 2.26
CA ARG A 170 -6.43 -19.34 1.57
C ARG A 170 -7.47 -18.29 1.96
N TYR A 171 -8.76 -18.60 1.83
CA TYR A 171 -9.85 -17.69 2.22
C TYR A 171 -9.85 -17.38 3.72
N SER A 172 -9.53 -18.38 4.54
CA SER A 172 -9.38 -18.19 5.99
C SER A 172 -8.23 -17.22 6.30
N MET A 173 -7.09 -17.38 5.63
CA MET A 173 -5.92 -16.52 5.78
C MET A 173 -6.21 -15.09 5.33
N ASP A 174 -6.84 -14.93 4.16
CA ASP A 174 -7.21 -13.61 3.63
C ASP A 174 -8.18 -12.87 4.58
N SER A 175 -9.16 -13.58 5.15
CA SER A 175 -10.08 -12.99 6.14
C SER A 175 -9.40 -12.61 7.45
N TYR A 176 -8.48 -13.45 7.92
CA TYR A 176 -7.69 -13.16 9.11
C TYR A 176 -6.86 -11.89 8.92
N VAL A 177 -6.10 -11.83 7.82
CA VAL A 177 -5.22 -10.70 7.50
C VAL A 177 -6.06 -9.43 7.30
N SER A 178 -7.15 -9.51 6.51
CA SER A 178 -8.05 -8.38 6.29
C SER A 178 -8.60 -7.81 7.60
N MET A 179 -9.00 -8.67 8.54
CA MET A 179 -9.55 -8.24 9.83
C MET A 179 -8.47 -7.68 10.75
N LYS A 180 -7.32 -8.36 10.84
CA LYS A 180 -6.21 -7.96 11.70
C LYS A 180 -5.67 -6.59 11.30
N ASN A 181 -5.45 -6.39 10.01
CA ASN A 181 -5.03 -5.10 9.45
C ASN A 181 -6.01 -3.98 9.75
N HIS A 182 -7.31 -4.24 9.59
CA HIS A 182 -8.33 -3.26 9.87
C HIS A 182 -8.30 -2.85 11.35
N CYS A 183 -8.26 -3.82 12.28
CA CYS A 183 -8.19 -3.52 13.71
C CYS A 183 -6.90 -2.79 14.11
N ASP A 184 -5.76 -3.14 13.49
CA ASP A 184 -4.47 -2.51 13.80
C ASP A 184 -4.39 -1.08 13.23
N GLN A 185 -5.04 -0.79 12.10
CA GLN A 185 -5.02 0.53 11.45
C GLN A 185 -6.11 1.48 11.95
N VAL A 186 -7.37 1.03 11.99
CA VAL A 186 -8.54 1.89 12.26
C VAL A 186 -8.83 1.97 13.75
N LYS A 187 -8.43 0.97 14.53
CA LYS A 187 -8.62 0.90 16.00
C LYS A 187 -10.08 1.03 16.48
N ASP A 188 -11.05 0.69 15.62
CA ASP A 188 -12.48 0.74 15.91
C ASP A 188 -13.09 -0.64 16.20
N CYS A 189 -12.26 -1.69 16.21
CA CYS A 189 -12.64 -3.02 16.68
C CYS A 189 -12.80 -3.04 18.22
N LYS A 190 -13.88 -2.46 18.73
CA LYS A 190 -14.26 -2.53 20.15
C LYS A 190 -15.17 -3.72 20.40
N CYS A 191 -14.75 -4.61 21.29
CA CYS A 191 -15.59 -5.70 21.75
C CYS A 191 -16.17 -5.31 23.10
N GLY A 192 -17.49 -5.12 23.16
CA GLY A 192 -18.19 -5.05 24.44
C GLY A 192 -17.81 -6.28 25.26
N ARG A 193 -17.38 -6.04 26.51
CA ARG A 193 -17.32 -7.10 27.51
C ARG A 193 -18.73 -7.48 27.89
#